data_AF-A0A6A4ZMH9-F1
#
_entry.id   AF-A0A6A4ZMH9-F1
#
_cell.length_a   1.000
_cell.length_b   1.000
_cell.length_c   1.000
_cell.angle_alpha   90.00
_cell.angle_beta   90.00
_cell.angle_gamma   90.00
#
_symmetry.space_group_name_H-M   'P 1'
#
loop_
_entity.id
_entity.type
_entity.pdbx_description
1 polymer ?
#
loop_
_entity_poly.entity_id
_entity_poly.type
_entity_poly.pdbx_seq_one_letter_code
_entity_poly.pdbx_strand_id
1 'polypeptide(L)'
;MHQGLIQASTGLTPFEVDRGRKLRSPALNEIEALNEYAKNFAEHRKELLRMALDYLQKAQARQKNYYDKKRSLEEFKEGDYVMLATRNIL
;
A
#
# COMPACT_ATOMS: atom_id res chain seq x y z
N MET A 1 -9.61 9.19 -9.76
CA MET A 1 -8.22 8.83 -10.17
C MET A 1 -7.32 8.88 -8.94
N HIS A 2 -6.79 7.73 -8.48
CA HIS A 2 -5.98 7.63 -7.24
C HIS A 2 -4.50 7.30 -7.50
N GLN A 3 -4.08 7.19 -8.76
CA GLN A 3 -2.74 6.70 -9.11
C GLN A 3 -1.60 7.66 -8.78
N GLY A 4 -1.89 8.95 -8.57
CA GLY A 4 -0.91 9.97 -8.17
C GLY A 4 -0.94 10.35 -6.69
N LEU A 5 -1.81 9.72 -5.88
CA LEU A 5 -1.88 9.98 -4.44
C LEU A 5 -1.02 8.96 -3.69
N ILE A 6 -0.29 9.43 -2.68
CA ILE A 6 0.55 8.57 -1.83
C ILE A 6 -0.36 7.66 -1.01
N GLN A 7 -0.08 6.36 -1.06
CA GLN A 7 -0.85 5.36 -0.35
C GLN A 7 -0.23 5.13 1.03
N ALA A 8 -1.03 5.28 2.08
CA ALA A 8 -0.53 5.30 3.46
C ALA A 8 0.21 4.04 3.90
N SER A 9 -0.08 2.87 3.32
CA SER A 9 0.61 1.61 3.67
C SER A 9 1.93 1.38 2.94
N THR A 10 2.14 2.01 1.78
CA THR A 10 3.38 1.86 1.00
C THR A 10 4.26 3.10 1.03
N GLY A 11 3.72 4.26 1.41
CA GLY A 11 4.43 5.55 1.35
C GLY A 11 4.70 6.04 -0.07
N LEU A 12 4.19 5.32 -1.09
CA LEU A 12 4.37 5.61 -2.51
C LEU A 12 3.03 5.70 -3.21
N THR A 13 3.02 6.33 -4.38
CA THR A 13 1.85 6.33 -5.26
C THR A 13 1.67 4.96 -5.93
N PRO A 14 0.44 4.52 -6.26
CA PRO A 14 0.23 3.30 -7.04
C PRO A 14 1.00 3.29 -8.36
N PHE A 15 1.17 4.45 -9.01
CA PHE A 15 1.97 4.58 -10.22
C PHE A 15 3.44 4.25 -10.00
N GLU A 16 4.05 4.75 -8.92
CA GLU A 16 5.45 4.48 -8.59
C GLU A 16 5.70 3.00 -8.30
N VAL A 17 4.75 2.36 -7.62
CA VAL A 17 4.83 0.92 -7.33
C VAL A 17 4.74 0.09 -8.61
N ASP A 18 3.80 0.42 -9.50
CA ASP A 18 3.59 -0.30 -10.77
C ASP A 18 4.74 -0.07 -11.78
N ARG A 19 5.15 1.19 -11.94
CA ARG A 19 6.09 1.61 -13.00
C ARG A 19 7.53 1.70 -12.56
N GLY A 20 7.82 1.75 -11.26
CA GLY A 20 9.18 1.97 -10.74
C GLY A 20 9.75 3.35 -11.04
N ARG A 21 8.90 4.32 -11.39
CA ARG A 21 9.25 5.73 -11.69
C ARG A 21 8.32 6.66 -10.96
N LYS A 22 8.86 7.82 -10.56
CA LYS A 22 8.05 8.98 -10.17
C LYS A 22 7.16 9.42 -11.33
N LEU A 23 5.92 9.79 -11.00
CA LEU A 23 5.01 10.40 -11.95
C LEU A 23 5.59 11.76 -12.39
N ARG A 24 5.93 11.90 -13.68
CA ARG A 24 6.52 13.13 -14.22
C ARG A 24 5.41 14.05 -14.74
N SER A 25 5.43 15.32 -14.34
CA SER A 25 4.54 16.33 -14.94
C SER A 25 4.99 16.62 -16.37
N PRO A 26 4.09 16.63 -17.37
CA PRO A 26 4.42 16.99 -18.76
C PRO A 26 5.09 18.36 -18.91
N ALA A 27 4.90 19.26 -17.93
CA ALA A 27 5.46 20.62 -17.96
C ALA A 27 6.97 20.71 -17.61
N LEU A 28 7.58 19.64 -17.06
CA LEU A 28 8.96 19.65 -16.52
C LEU A 28 9.85 18.60 -17.22
N ASN A 29 9.77 18.53 -18.55
CA ASN A 29 10.53 17.57 -19.35
C ASN A 29 11.97 18.07 -19.59
N GLU A 30 12.85 17.93 -18.60
CA GLU A 30 14.30 18.00 -18.84
C GLU A 30 14.80 16.69 -19.44
N ILE A 31 15.36 16.78 -20.66
CA ILE A 31 15.79 15.66 -21.51
C ILE A 31 16.97 14.89 -20.88
N GLU A 32 17.81 15.54 -20.08
CA GLU A 32 19.00 14.95 -19.46
C GLU A 32 18.68 13.84 -18.44
N ALA A 33 17.60 14.00 -17.66
CA ALA A 33 17.19 12.99 -16.67
C ALA A 33 16.72 11.66 -17.29
N LEU A 34 16.39 11.65 -18.59
CA LEU A 34 15.91 10.44 -19.27
C LEU A 34 17.03 9.41 -19.44
N ASN A 35 18.26 9.86 -19.73
CA ASN A 35 19.40 8.99 -20.01
C ASN A 35 19.96 8.33 -18.75
N GLU A 36 20.08 9.08 -17.65
CA GLU A 36 20.56 8.54 -16.38
C GLU A 36 19.54 7.59 -15.75
N TYR A 37 18.25 7.94 -15.84
CA TYR A 37 17.17 7.07 -15.38
C TYR A 37 17.14 5.74 -16.17
N ALA A 38 17.31 5.78 -17.49
CA ALA A 38 17.35 4.56 -18.30
C ALA A 38 18.53 3.64 -17.92
N LYS A 39 19.70 4.22 -17.62
CA LYS A 39 20.89 3.45 -17.19
C LYS A 39 20.69 2.76 -15.83
N ASN A 40 20.05 3.46 -14.89
CA ASN A 40 19.90 2.98 -13.51
C ASN A 40 18.50 2.42 -13.18
N PHE A 41 17.63 2.27 -14.18
CA PHE A 41 16.22 1.93 -14.03
C PHE A 41 16.00 0.67 -13.19
N ALA A 42 16.74 -0.40 -13.49
CA ALA A 42 16.58 -1.69 -12.83
C ALA A 42 16.90 -1.61 -11.33
N GLU A 43 17.99 -0.94 -10.97
CA GLU A 43 18.42 -0.80 -9.57
C GLU A 43 17.49 0.13 -8.79
N HIS A 44 17.09 1.27 -9.38
CA HIS A 44 16.11 2.17 -8.75
C HIS A 44 14.77 1.48 -8.52
N ARG A 45 14.32 0.66 -9.47
CA ARG A 45 13.07 -0.11 -9.34
C ARG A 45 13.18 -1.16 -8.23
N LYS A 46 14.29 -1.88 -8.13
CA LYS A 46 14.51 -2.85 -7.06
C LYS A 46 14.46 -2.18 -5.69
N GLU A 47 15.11 -1.02 -5.54
CA GLU A 47 15.14 -0.29 -4.28
C GLU A 47 13.75 0.25 -3.90
N LEU A 48 13.00 0.80 -4.87
CA LEU A 48 11.62 1.22 -4.66
C LEU A 48 10.73 0.06 -4.20
N LEU A 49 10.83 -1.10 -4.84
CA LEU A 49 10.07 -2.30 -4.44
C LEU A 49 10.46 -2.78 -3.05
N ARG A 50 11.76 -2.77 -2.73
CA ARG A 50 12.27 -3.14 -1.41
C ARG A 50 11.67 -2.26 -0.32
N MET A 51 11.69 -0.94 -0.51
CA MET A 51 11.09 0.01 0.43
C MET A 51 9.57 -0.16 0.55
N ALA A 52 8.88 -0.32 -0.59
CA ALA A 52 7.43 -0.50 -0.60
C ALA A 52 7.00 -1.76 0.18
N LEU A 53 7.73 -2.86 0.01
CA LEU A 53 7.45 -4.12 0.71
C LEU A 53 7.72 -4.02 2.21
N ASP A 54 8.81 -3.36 2.62
CA ASP A 54 9.12 -3.12 4.04
C ASP A 54 8.04 -2.26 4.72
N TYR A 55 7.59 -1.18 4.07
CA TYR A 55 6.49 -0.36 4.58
C TYR A 55 5.18 -1.13 4.65
N LEU A 56 4.87 -1.93 3.63
CA LEU A 56 3.67 -2.74 3.61
C LEU A 56 3.65 -3.76 4.75
N GLN A 57 4.76 -4.45 5.00
CA GLN A 57 4.89 -5.39 6.10
C GLN A 57 4.70 -4.69 7.45
N LYS A 58 5.31 -3.53 7.66
CA LYS A 58 5.14 -2.73 8.89
C LYS A 58 3.68 -2.28 9.07
N ALA A 59 3.02 -1.85 8.00
CA ALA A 59 1.62 -1.45 8.03
C ALA A 59 0.70 -2.62 8.37
N GLN A 60 0.91 -3.79 7.74
CA GLN A 60 0.17 -5.01 8.03
C GLN A 60 0.35 -5.45 9.48
N ALA A 61 1.58 -5.41 10.01
CA ALA A 61 1.85 -5.74 11.41
C ALA A 61 1.11 -4.79 12.38
N ARG A 62 1.09 -3.48 12.10
CA ARG A 62 0.31 -2.50 12.89
C ARG A 62 -1.18 -2.78 12.84
N GLN A 63 -1.72 -3.06 11.67
CA GLN A 63 -3.14 -3.36 11.48
C GLN A 63 -3.53 -4.64 12.24
N LYS A 64 -2.72 -5.70 12.12
CA LYS A 64 -2.92 -6.95 12.88
C LYS A 64 -2.88 -6.69 14.38
N ASN A 65 -1.87 -5.99 14.87
CA ASN A 65 -1.76 -5.67 16.30
C ASN A 65 -2.94 -4.84 16.82
N TYR A 66 -3.44 -3.88 16.03
CA TYR A 66 -4.60 -3.09 16.39
C TYR A 66 -5.88 -3.94 16.42
N TYR A 67 -6.07 -4.79 15.41
CA TYR A 67 -7.21 -5.70 15.33
C TYR A 67 -7.19 -6.70 16.49
N ASP A 68 -6.07 -7.38 16.73
CA ASP A 68 -5.93 -8.38 17.79
C ASP A 68 -6.16 -7.78 19.18
N LYS A 69 -5.73 -6.52 19.42
CA LYS A 69 -5.98 -5.81 20.68
C LYS A 69 -7.44 -5.40 20.89
N LYS A 70 -8.17 -5.13 19.80
CA LYS A 70 -9.56 -4.63 19.86
C LYS A 70 -10.61 -5.70 19.59
N ARG A 71 -10.18 -6.88 19.13
CA ARG A 71 -11.06 -8.02 18.92
C ARG A 71 -11.56 -8.50 20.29
N SER A 72 -12.88 -8.48 20.48
CA SER A 72 -13.50 -9.20 21.59
C SER A 72 -13.19 -10.69 21.39
N LEU A 73 -12.57 -11.33 22.39
CA LEU A 73 -12.38 -12.79 22.44
C LEU A 73 -13.71 -13.48 22.82
N GLU A 74 -14.81 -13.06 22.20
CA GLU A 74 -16.08 -13.75 22.34
C GLU A 74 -16.02 -15.03 21.50
N GLU A 75 -15.69 -16.12 22.18
CA GLU A 75 -15.85 -17.46 21.65
C GLU A 75 -17.33 -17.86 21.80
N PHE A 76 -18.05 -17.88 20.68
CA PHE A 76 -19.40 -18.42 20.63
C PHE A 76 -19.36 -19.95 20.68
N LYS A 77 -20.27 -20.54 21.43
CA LYS A 77 -20.47 -21.99 21.51
C LYS A 77 -21.72 -22.38 20.71
N GLU A 78 -21.77 -23.65 20.34
CA GLU A 78 -22.98 -24.22 19.73
C GLU A 78 -24.17 -24.01 20.68
N GLY A 79 -25.24 -23.40 20.17
CA GLY A 79 -26.44 -23.04 20.96
C GLY A 79 -26.51 -21.57 21.39
N ASP A 80 -25.45 -20.77 21.21
CA ASP A 80 -25.49 -19.34 21.53
C ASP A 80 -26.33 -18.56 20.50
N TYR A 81 -27.17 -17.64 21.00
CA TYR A 81 -27.91 -16.69 20.16
C TYR A 81 -27.07 -15.42 19.96
N VAL A 82 -26.78 -15.09 18.69
CA VAL A 82 -25.98 -13.90 18.32
C VAL A 82 -26.77 -12.97 17.41
N MET A 83 -26.56 -11.65 17.55
CA MET A 83 -27.17 -10.66 16.67
C MET A 83 -26.30 -10.44 15.42
N LEU A 84 -26.90 -10.56 14.24
CA LEU A 84 -26.25 -10.24 12.97
C LEU A 84 -26.47 -8.76 12.62
N ALA A 85 -25.39 -8.05 12.33
CA ALA A 85 -25.49 -6.70 11.77
C ALA A 85 -25.89 -6.77 10.29
N THR A 86 -27.09 -6.27 9.95
CA THR A 86 -27.62 -6.28 8.57
C THR A 86 -27.03 -5.21 7.66
N ARG A 87 -26.15 -4.36 8.18
CA ARG A 87 -25.71 -3.10 7.55
C ARG A 87 -24.95 -3.28 6.21
N ASN A 88 -24.44 -4.47 5.92
CA ASN A 88 -23.66 -4.80 4.71
C ASN A 88 -24.23 -6.00 3.93
N ILE A 89 -25.47 -6.42 4.20
CA ILE A 89 -26.08 -7.64 3.64
C ILE A 89 -27.18 -7.29 2.60
N LEU A 90 -27.33 -6.01 2.24
CA LEU A 90 -28.27 -5.53 1.23
C LEU A 90 -27.56 -4.75 0.14
#